data_AF-J9E0R2-F1
#
_entry.id   AF-J9E0R2-F1
#
_cell.length_a   1.000
_cell.length_b   1.000
_cell.length_c   1.000
_cell.angle_alpha   90.00
_cell.angle_beta   90.00
_cell.angle_gamma   90.00
#
_symmetry.space_group_name_H-M   'P 1'
#
loop_
_entity.id
_entity.type
_entity.pdbx_description
1 polymer ?
#
loop_
_entity_poly.entity_id
_entity_poly.type
_entity_poly.pdbx_seq_one_letter_code
_entity_poly.pdbx_strand_id
1 'polypeptide(L)'
;MSLQQGSNILLSVWGDDFRYGELEEWYQQYDNLILLFDYINKNSKRTKIRFGTLTEYFDALERNNKIKNITPATLSGDFFPYQCSAGDYWT
;
A
#
# COMPACT_ATOMS: atom_id res chain seq x y z
N MET A 1 -7.34 -11.80 1.91
CA MET A 1 -6.30 -10.81 2.24
C MET A 1 -6.80 -9.37 2.02
N SER A 2 -8.03 -9.04 2.48
CA SER A 2 -8.59 -7.66 2.44
C SER A 2 -9.53 -7.36 3.62
N LEU A 3 -9.59 -8.25 4.63
CA LEU A 3 -10.57 -8.15 5.72
C LEU A 3 -10.27 -7.00 6.71
N GLN A 4 -9.05 -6.42 6.70
CA GLN A 4 -8.66 -5.38 7.65
C GLN A 4 -8.86 -3.93 7.14
N GLN A 5 -9.04 -3.68 5.84
CA GLN A 5 -9.05 -2.31 5.28
C GLN A 5 -10.43 -1.78 4.83
N GLY A 6 -11.50 -2.59 4.88
CA GLY A 6 -12.86 -2.13 4.54
C GLY A 6 -13.10 -1.67 3.10
N SER A 7 -12.08 -1.69 2.23
CA SER A 7 -12.14 -1.25 0.83
C SER A 7 -11.58 -2.30 -0.14
N ASN A 8 -11.87 -2.14 -1.42
CA ASN A 8 -11.26 -2.96 -2.50
C ASN A 8 -9.98 -2.31 -3.05
N ILE A 9 -9.43 -1.32 -2.34
CA ILE A 9 -8.24 -0.57 -2.73
C ILE A 9 -7.12 -0.98 -1.78
N LEU A 10 -6.05 -1.55 -2.33
CA LEU A 10 -4.92 -2.04 -1.56
C LEU A 10 -3.70 -1.13 -1.78
N LEU A 11 -3.07 -0.70 -0.68
CA LEU A 11 -1.75 -0.09 -0.69
C LEU A 11 -0.70 -1.18 -0.47
N SER A 12 0.25 -1.30 -1.41
CA SER A 12 1.45 -2.11 -1.24
C SER A 12 2.65 -1.19 -1.39
N VAL A 13 3.41 -1.02 -0.31
CA VAL A 13 4.68 -0.28 -0.34
C VAL A 13 5.78 -1.20 -0.85
N TRP A 14 6.59 -0.71 -1.78
CA TRP A 14 7.66 -1.47 -2.43
C TRP A 14 8.97 -0.71 -2.33
N GLY A 15 9.64 -0.87 -1.20
CA GLY A 15 10.87 -0.15 -0.84
C GLY A 15 11.34 -0.54 0.55
N ASP A 16 12.49 -0.01 0.94
CA ASP A 16 13.17 -0.25 2.21
C ASP A 16 14.25 0.83 2.40
N ASP A 17 14.98 0.78 3.52
CA ASP A 17 16.08 1.70 3.82
C ASP A 17 17.10 1.78 2.67
N PHE A 18 17.36 3.00 2.20
CA PHE A 18 18.35 3.32 1.14
C PHE A 18 18.20 2.52 -0.17
N ARG A 19 16.99 2.08 -0.51
CA ARG A 19 16.69 1.40 -1.78
C ARG A 19 16.67 2.35 -2.98
N TYR A 20 16.87 1.77 -4.16
CA TYR A 20 16.95 2.45 -5.46
C TYR A 20 18.14 3.41 -5.58
N GLY A 21 19.24 3.09 -4.88
CA GLY A 21 20.48 3.86 -4.96
C GLY A 21 21.28 3.59 -6.23
N GLU A 22 21.16 2.39 -6.80
CA GLU A 22 21.85 1.98 -8.03
C GLU A 22 20.87 1.82 -9.19
N LEU A 23 21.29 2.24 -10.39
CA LEU A 23 20.45 2.17 -11.59
C LEU A 23 20.07 0.72 -11.95
N GLU A 24 20.97 -0.24 -11.68
CA GLU A 24 20.70 -1.65 -11.93
C GLU A 24 19.55 -2.19 -11.06
N GLU A 25 19.47 -1.77 -9.79
CA GLU A 25 18.36 -2.15 -8.91
C GLU A 25 17.03 -1.67 -9.49
N TRP A 26 16.97 -0.45 -10.04
CA TRP A 26 15.76 0.08 -10.65
C TRP A 26 15.26 -0.80 -11.81
N TYR A 27 16.16 -1.20 -12.72
CA TYR A 27 15.81 -2.07 -13.84
C TYR A 27 15.35 -3.44 -13.36
N GLN A 28 16.08 -4.07 -12.43
CA GLN A 28 15.70 -5.37 -11.88
C GLN A 28 14.32 -5.33 -11.23
N GLN A 29 13.97 -4.27 -10.50
CA GLN A 29 12.66 -4.13 -9.86
C GLN A 29 11.55 -3.86 -10.90
N TYR A 30 11.75 -2.87 -11.77
CA TYR A 30 10.75 -2.46 -12.74
C TYR A 30 10.44 -3.55 -13.77
N ASP A 31 11.47 -4.14 -14.37
CA ASP A 31 11.32 -5.11 -15.47
C ASP A 31 10.65 -6.40 -15.00
N ASN A 32 10.92 -6.85 -13.77
CA ASN A 32 10.24 -8.02 -13.21
C ASN A 32 8.78 -7.70 -12.81
N LEU A 33 8.54 -6.55 -12.18
CA LEU A 33 7.20 -6.19 -11.74
C LEU A 33 6.24 -5.94 -12.89
N ILE A 34 6.70 -5.31 -13.98
CA ILE A 34 5.82 -5.03 -15.12
C ILE A 34 5.32 -6.32 -15.77
N LEU A 35 6.14 -7.36 -15.85
CA LEU A 35 5.74 -8.69 -16.35
C LEU A 35 4.65 -9.32 -15.46
N LEU A 36 4.80 -9.20 -14.15
CA LEU A 36 3.79 -9.68 -13.19
C LEU A 36 2.49 -8.89 -13.32
N PHE A 37 2.58 -7.56 -13.44
CA PHE A 37 1.42 -6.70 -13.57
C PHE A 37 0.65 -7.01 -14.86
N ASP A 38 1.35 -7.17 -15.97
CA ASP A 38 0.75 -7.51 -17.26
C ASP A 38 0.06 -8.87 -17.20
N TYR A 39 0.71 -9.88 -16.61
CA TYR A 39 0.10 -11.19 -16.44
C TYR A 39 -1.16 -11.13 -15.57
N ILE A 40 -1.11 -10.46 -14.41
CA ILE A 40 -2.26 -10.32 -13.50
C ILE A 40 -3.40 -9.57 -14.18
N ASN A 41 -3.10 -8.44 -14.81
CA ASN A 41 -4.10 -7.59 -15.45
C ASN A 41 -4.75 -8.28 -16.67
N LYS A 42 -4.03 -9.15 -17.38
CA LYS A 42 -4.57 -9.93 -18.50
C LYS A 42 -5.41 -11.12 -18.06
N ASN A 43 -5.00 -11.82 -16.98
CA ASN A 43 -5.59 -13.10 -16.60
C ASN A 43 -6.59 -13.01 -15.43
N SER A 44 -6.60 -11.93 -14.66
CA SER A 44 -7.56 -11.72 -13.57
C SER A 44 -8.71 -10.83 -14.02
N LYS A 45 -9.94 -11.26 -13.71
CA LYS A 45 -11.15 -10.41 -13.85
C LYS A 45 -11.46 -9.60 -12.59
N ARG A 46 -10.77 -9.87 -11.47
CA ARG A 46 -11.09 -9.30 -10.14
C ARG A 46 -10.01 -8.39 -9.59
N THR A 47 -8.86 -8.31 -10.26
CA THR A 47 -7.69 -7.58 -9.78
C THR A 47 -7.17 -6.71 -10.89
N LYS A 48 -6.86 -5.46 -10.54
CA LYS A 48 -6.08 -4.55 -11.37
C LYS A 48 -4.93 -4.03 -10.54
N ILE A 49 -3.71 -4.19 -11.03
CA ILE A 49 -2.47 -3.79 -10.35
C ILE A 49 -1.67 -2.84 -11.24
N ARG A 50 -1.00 -1.88 -10.63
CA ARG A 50 -0.15 -0.89 -11.29
C ARG A 50 0.77 -0.25 -10.26
N PHE A 51 1.84 0.37 -10.74
CA PHE A 51 2.53 1.39 -9.96
C PHE A 51 1.59 2.57 -9.69
N GLY A 52 1.78 3.20 -8.54
CA GLY A 52 1.03 4.38 -8.15
C GLY A 52 1.68 5.12 -7.00
N THR A 53 1.17 6.31 -6.73
CA THR A 53 1.64 7.18 -5.65
C THR A 53 0.70 7.11 -4.43
N LEU A 54 1.16 7.63 -3.29
CA LEU A 54 0.32 7.74 -2.08
C LEU A 54 -0.93 8.59 -2.34
N THR A 55 -0.80 9.67 -3.11
CA THR A 55 -1.95 10.53 -3.49
C THR A 55 -3.01 9.73 -4.24
N GLU A 56 -2.60 8.94 -5.25
CA GLU A 56 -3.54 8.14 -6.03
C GLU A 56 -4.23 7.07 -5.19
N TYR A 57 -3.54 6.51 -4.21
CA TYR A 57 -4.13 5.57 -3.26
C TYR A 57 -5.23 6.24 -2.41
N PHE A 58 -4.93 7.38 -1.76
CA PHE A 58 -5.89 8.07 -0.91
C PHE A 58 -7.08 8.61 -1.70
N ASP A 59 -6.85 9.13 -2.91
CA ASP A 59 -7.90 9.51 -3.84
C ASP A 59 -8.85 8.36 -4.16
N ALA A 60 -8.31 7.17 -4.46
CA ALA A 60 -9.11 5.99 -4.77
C ALA A 60 -9.88 5.48 -3.54
N LEU A 61 -9.25 5.53 -2.36
CA LEU A 61 -9.87 5.14 -1.09
C LEU A 61 -11.03 6.07 -0.74
N GLU A 62 -10.86 7.38 -0.85
CA GLU A 62 -11.90 8.36 -0.57
C GLU A 62 -13.11 8.20 -1.51
N ARG A 63 -12.86 8.02 -2.83
CA ARG A 63 -13.92 7.73 -3.81
C ARG A 63 -14.66 6.43 -3.46
N ASN A 64 -13.94 5.37 -3.10
CA ASN A 64 -14.57 4.11 -2.66
C ASN A 64 -15.44 4.32 -1.42
N ASN A 65 -14.97 5.07 -0.43
CA ASN A 65 -15.71 5.33 0.81
C ASN A 65 -16.98 6.15 0.55
N LYS A 66 -16.91 7.16 -0.32
CA LYS A 66 -18.09 7.93 -0.77
C LYS A 66 -19.12 7.03 -1.44
N ILE A 67 -18.70 6.15 -2.36
CA ILE A 67 -19.60 5.23 -3.07
C ILE A 67 -20.26 4.23 -2.11
N LYS A 68 -19.52 3.74 -1.11
CA LYS A 68 -20.02 2.75 -0.14
C LYS A 68 -20.68 3.40 1.09
N ASN A 69 -20.79 4.72 1.15
CA ASN A 69 -21.24 5.47 2.33
C ASN A 69 -20.50 5.06 3.62
N ILE A 70 -19.20 4.79 3.52
CA ILE A 70 -18.35 4.43 4.66
C ILE A 70 -17.78 5.72 5.26
N THR A 71 -18.01 5.91 6.56
CA THR A 71 -17.35 6.97 7.34
C THR A 71 -16.26 6.34 8.20
N PRO A 72 -14.98 6.74 8.07
CA PRO A 72 -13.91 6.25 8.92
C PRO A 72 -14.16 6.56 10.40
N ALA A 73 -13.64 5.72 11.29
CA ALA A 73 -13.70 5.98 12.73
C ALA A 73 -12.87 7.23 13.10
N THR A 74 -13.37 7.99 14.06
CA THR A 74 -12.63 9.10 14.67
C THR A 74 -11.73 8.57 15.80
N LEU A 75 -10.50 9.09 15.89
CA LEU A 75 -9.54 8.74 16.94
C LEU A 75 -8.92 10.02 17.53
N SER A 76 -8.72 10.04 18.85
CA SER A 76 -8.05 11.13 19.58
C SER A 76 -7.05 10.58 20.58
N GLY A 77 -5.94 11.30 20.81
CA GLY A 77 -4.84 10.86 21.68
C GLY A 77 -3.50 10.95 20.94
N ASP A 78 -2.50 10.22 21.44
CA ASP A 78 -1.19 10.08 20.79
C ASP A 78 -0.81 8.59 20.61
N PHE A 79 0.41 8.37 20.12
CA PHE A 79 1.00 7.05 19.94
C PHE A 79 2.32 6.92 20.73
N PHE A 80 2.40 7.52 21.93
CA PHE A 80 3.58 7.46 22.79
C PHE A 80 3.31 6.75 24.13
N PRO A 81 4.31 6.04 24.70
CA PRO A 81 5.57 5.65 24.06
C PRO A 81 5.38 4.47 23.09
N TYR A 82 6.18 4.43 22.03
CA TYR A 82 6.24 3.26 21.17
C TYR A 82 6.97 2.12 21.89
N GLN A 83 6.43 0.91 21.74
CA GLN A 83 7.04 -0.34 22.18
C GLN A 83 7.14 -1.29 20.99
N CYS A 84 8.35 -1.77 20.71
CA CYS A 84 8.52 -2.81 19.69
C CYS A 84 8.10 -4.19 20.23
N SER A 85 7.98 -5.18 19.35
CA SER A 85 7.57 -6.54 19.76
C SER A 85 8.54 -7.23 20.73
N ALA A 86 9.79 -6.77 20.84
CA ALA A 86 10.76 -7.29 21.80
C ALA A 86 10.54 -6.77 23.24
N GLY A 87 9.65 -5.79 23.41
CA GLY A 87 9.32 -5.21 24.71
C GLY A 87 10.05 -3.91 25.04
N ASP A 88 10.92 -3.42 24.15
CA ASP A 88 11.71 -2.20 24.36
C ASP A 88 10.86 -0.94 24.15
N TYR A 89 10.80 -0.07 25.16
CA TYR A 89 10.14 1.24 25.09
C TYR A 89 11.10 2.34 24.63
N TRP A 90 10.63 3.20 23.73
CA TRP A 90 11.40 4.34 23.23
C TRP A 90 10.81 5.62 23.83
N THR A 91 11.29 5.96 25.04
CA THR A 91 10.84 7.10 25.87
C THR A 91 11.87 8.22 25.89
#